data_AF-A0A1B1B4D4-F1
#
_entry.id   AF-A0A1B1B4D4-F1
#
_cell.length_a   1.000
_cell.length_b   1.000
_cell.length_c   1.000
_cell.angle_alpha   90.00
_cell.angle_beta   90.00
_cell.angle_gamma   90.00
#
_symmetry.space_group_name_H-M   'P 1'
#
loop_
_entity.id
_entity.type
_entity.pdbx_description
1 polymer ?
#
loop_
_entity_poly.entity_id
_entity_poly.type
_entity_poly.pdbx_seq_one_letter_code
_entity_poly.pdbx_strand_id
1 'polypeptide(L)'
;MSTEPPSSAQYLTQEARSLFQLLAAHLKDADSPPRMDRWSVELWAVTEPEVRRHLLLLAAWEARTAAWNEPCTDGIEGQYAQEFTQCASSWVRLHPGEDVDAFCTGQHPAAFAASSLAFDRDDLLVSLATALRLIAHATS
;
A
#
# COMPACT_ATOMS: atom_id res chain seq x y z
N MET A 1 10.19 -5.25 -34.14
CA MET A 1 9.55 -5.46 -32.84
C MET A 1 9.16 -4.08 -32.32
N SER A 2 7.88 -3.73 -32.38
CA SER A 2 7.40 -2.46 -31.84
C SER A 2 7.27 -2.60 -30.33
N THR A 3 8.15 -1.98 -29.57
CA THR A 3 7.94 -1.72 -28.16
C THR A 3 7.11 -0.46 -28.05
N GLU A 4 5.79 -0.59 -28.09
CA GLU A 4 4.95 0.51 -27.62
C GLU A 4 5.30 0.77 -26.16
N PRO A 5 5.49 2.05 -25.75
CA PRO A 5 5.73 2.37 -24.36
C PRO A 5 4.53 1.89 -23.51
N PRO A 6 4.77 1.39 -22.29
CA PRO A 6 3.68 0.97 -21.42
C PRO A 6 2.70 2.12 -21.20
N SER A 7 1.41 1.78 -21.10
CA SER A 7 0.42 2.78 -20.70
C SER A 7 0.75 3.31 -19.31
N SER A 8 0.35 4.54 -18.99
CA SER A 8 0.58 5.12 -17.67
C SER A 8 0.06 4.24 -16.53
N ALA A 9 -1.03 3.49 -16.76
CA ALA A 9 -1.55 2.53 -15.78
C ALA A 9 -0.59 1.34 -15.56
N GLN A 10 -0.06 0.75 -16.64
CA GLN A 10 0.90 -0.34 -16.55
C GLN A 10 2.20 0.08 -15.86
N TYR A 11 2.66 1.31 -16.13
CA TYR A 11 3.80 1.90 -15.44
C TYR A 11 3.55 1.99 -13.92
N LEU A 12 2.43 2.58 -13.50
CA LEU A 12 2.10 2.72 -12.07
C LEU A 12 1.99 1.36 -11.36
N THR A 13 1.34 0.38 -11.99
CA THR A 13 1.23 -0.98 -11.43
C THR A 13 2.62 -1.61 -11.28
N GLN A 14 3.47 -1.48 -12.29
CA GLN A 14 4.81 -2.08 -12.25
C GLN A 14 5.69 -1.41 -11.19
N GLU A 15 5.72 -0.08 -11.12
CA GLU A 15 6.50 0.66 -10.12
C GLU A 15 6.02 0.36 -8.70
N ALA A 16 4.71 0.35 -8.46
CA ALA A 16 4.15 0.00 -7.16
C ALA A 16 4.50 -1.44 -6.75
N ARG A 17 4.44 -2.41 -7.67
CA ARG A 17 4.87 -3.79 -7.39
C ARG A 17 6.37 -3.89 -7.08
N SER A 18 7.21 -3.21 -7.84
CA SER A 18 8.66 -3.17 -7.60
C SER A 18 8.96 -2.57 -6.22
N LEU A 19 8.29 -1.47 -5.86
CA LEU A 19 8.45 -0.81 -4.58
C LEU A 19 7.91 -1.67 -3.42
N PHE A 20 6.78 -2.35 -3.60
CA PHE A 20 6.27 -3.34 -2.64
C PHE A 20 7.32 -4.41 -2.35
N GLN A 21 7.90 -5.02 -3.38
CA GLN A 21 8.90 -6.08 -3.23
C GLN A 21 10.17 -5.57 -2.53
N LEU A 22 10.63 -4.37 -2.90
CA LEU A 22 11.80 -3.74 -2.30
C LEU A 22 11.60 -3.47 -0.80
N LEU A 23 10.45 -2.87 -0.43
CA LEU A 23 10.11 -2.60 0.97
C LEU A 23 9.84 -3.89 1.75
N ALA A 24 9.17 -4.88 1.17
CA ALA A 24 8.94 -6.18 1.78
C ALA A 24 10.26 -6.91 2.09
N ALA A 25 11.23 -6.87 1.17
CA ALA A 25 12.56 -7.42 1.40
C ALA A 25 13.27 -6.69 2.54
N HIS A 26 13.21 -5.35 2.55
CA HIS A 26 13.79 -4.52 3.62
C HIS A 26 13.20 -4.82 5.00
N LEU A 27 11.89 -5.09 5.06
CA LEU A 27 11.20 -5.38 6.32
C LEU A 27 11.46 -6.79 6.86
N LYS A 28 11.81 -7.78 6.02
CA LYS A 28 12.17 -9.13 6.48
C LYS A 28 13.41 -9.15 7.36
N ASP A 29 14.27 -8.14 7.22
CA ASP A 29 15.50 -7.97 7.98
C ASP A 29 15.31 -7.06 9.21
N ALA A 30 14.07 -6.58 9.48
CA ALA A 30 13.76 -5.59 10.51
C ALA A 30 12.94 -6.14 11.69
N ASP A 31 13.07 -5.51 12.86
CA ASP A 31 12.26 -5.79 14.06
C ASP A 31 10.77 -5.46 13.83
N SER A 32 9.87 -6.19 14.50
CA SER A 32 8.45 -5.81 14.63
C SER A 32 8.23 -4.85 15.81
N PRO A 33 7.47 -3.74 15.66
CA PRO A 33 6.80 -3.26 14.45
C PRO A 33 7.78 -2.63 13.44
N PRO A 34 7.44 -2.63 12.13
CA PRO A 34 8.29 -2.09 11.08
C PRO A 34 8.63 -0.62 11.37
N ARG A 35 9.93 -0.33 11.54
CA ARG A 35 10.40 1.03 11.83
C ARG A 35 10.66 1.78 10.53
N MET A 36 10.22 3.04 10.49
CA MET A 36 10.66 3.97 9.46
C MET A 36 12.13 4.32 9.72
N ASP A 37 12.99 3.96 8.79
CA ASP A 37 14.38 4.41 8.77
C ASP A 37 14.57 5.57 7.79
N ARG A 38 15.76 6.13 7.78
CA ARG A 38 16.07 7.27 6.91
C ARG A 38 15.91 6.92 5.42
N TRP A 39 16.30 5.70 5.03
CA TRP A 39 16.27 5.27 3.63
C TRP A 39 14.84 5.14 3.10
N SER A 40 13.95 4.50 3.86
CA SER A 40 12.53 4.37 3.50
C SER A 40 11.82 5.72 3.42
N VAL A 41 12.15 6.66 4.32
CA VAL A 41 11.63 8.03 4.26
C VAL A 41 12.10 8.77 3.01
N GLU A 42 13.39 8.71 2.69
CA GLU A 42 13.95 9.36 1.49
C GLU A 42 13.38 8.74 0.21
N LEU A 43 13.28 7.41 0.15
CA LEU A 43 12.65 6.68 -0.96
C LEU A 43 11.19 7.10 -1.15
N TRP A 44 10.41 7.16 -0.07
CA TRP A 44 9.00 7.57 -0.14
C TRP A 44 8.84 9.01 -0.60
N ALA A 45 9.70 9.92 -0.12
CA ALA A 45 9.67 11.33 -0.47
C ALA A 45 9.92 11.60 -1.96
N VAL A 46 10.75 10.79 -2.61
CA VAL A 46 11.04 10.91 -4.06
C VAL A 46 10.09 10.09 -4.93
N THR A 47 9.25 9.23 -4.34
CA THR A 47 8.27 8.43 -5.07
C THR A 47 7.08 9.29 -5.48
N GLU A 48 6.66 9.19 -6.74
CA GLU A 48 5.50 9.89 -7.26
C GLU A 48 4.23 9.60 -6.43
N PRO A 49 3.38 10.61 -6.13
CA PRO A 49 2.13 10.41 -5.40
C PRO A 49 1.25 9.29 -5.96
N GLU A 50 1.18 9.16 -7.28
CA GLU A 50 0.39 8.15 -7.97
C GLU A 50 0.90 6.73 -7.67
N VAL A 51 2.22 6.55 -7.61
CA VAL A 51 2.86 5.27 -7.24
C VAL A 51 2.62 4.98 -5.76
N ARG A 52 2.75 5.98 -4.88
CA ARG A 52 2.45 5.84 -3.44
C ARG A 52 0.99 5.42 -3.20
N ARG A 53 0.05 6.07 -3.90
CA ARG A 53 -1.39 5.72 -3.87
C ARG A 53 -1.59 4.27 -4.29
N HIS A 54 -1.02 3.88 -5.42
CA HIS A 54 -1.19 2.53 -5.97
C HIS A 54 -0.56 1.48 -5.05
N LEU A 55 0.59 1.78 -4.44
CA LEU A 55 1.24 0.90 -3.48
C LEU A 55 0.42 0.71 -2.19
N LEU A 56 -0.20 1.77 -1.65
CA LEU A 56 -1.11 1.63 -0.50
C LEU A 56 -2.25 0.64 -0.79
N LEU A 57 -2.85 0.73 -1.98
CA LEU A 57 -3.93 -0.15 -2.41
C LEU A 57 -3.44 -1.58 -2.67
N LEU A 58 -2.29 -1.74 -3.33
CA LEU A 58 -1.67 -3.03 -3.53
C LEU A 58 -1.34 -3.71 -2.19
N ALA A 59 -0.73 -2.99 -1.25
CA ALA A 59 -0.39 -3.54 0.05
C ALA A 59 -1.65 -3.90 0.87
N ALA A 60 -2.71 -3.09 0.78
CA ALA A 60 -4.01 -3.41 1.36
C ALA A 60 -4.61 -4.69 0.79
N TRP A 61 -4.52 -4.86 -0.53
CA TRP A 61 -4.95 -6.08 -1.19
C TRP A 61 -4.16 -7.29 -0.71
N GLU A 62 -2.83 -7.23 -0.68
CA GLU A 62 -2.01 -8.36 -0.24
C GLU A 62 -2.27 -8.71 1.24
N ALA A 63 -2.50 -7.71 2.10
CA ALA A 63 -2.78 -7.90 3.53
C ALA A 63 -4.23 -8.33 3.85
N ARG A 64 -5.13 -8.40 2.86
CA ARG A 64 -6.60 -8.56 3.07
C ARG A 64 -7.03 -9.83 3.81
N THR A 65 -6.20 -10.87 3.81
CA THR A 65 -6.52 -12.16 4.46
C THR A 65 -5.82 -12.34 5.80
N ALA A 66 -4.92 -11.43 6.17
CA ALA A 66 -4.12 -11.58 7.38
C ALA A 66 -4.92 -11.12 8.62
N ALA A 67 -4.86 -11.90 9.70
CA ALA A 67 -5.57 -11.60 10.94
C ALA A 67 -4.84 -10.51 11.73
N TRP A 68 -5.46 -9.35 11.90
CA TRP A 68 -4.90 -8.26 12.71
C TRP A 68 -5.00 -8.60 14.20
N ASN A 69 -3.86 -8.67 14.88
CA ASN A 69 -3.81 -8.70 16.34
C ASN A 69 -3.84 -7.25 16.88
N GLU A 70 -4.61 -7.03 17.93
CA GLU A 70 -4.94 -5.71 18.51
C GLU A 70 -3.78 -4.75 18.86
N PRO A 71 -2.51 -5.17 19.09
CA PRO A 71 -1.42 -4.20 19.31
C PRO A 71 -1.02 -3.38 18.06
N CYS A 72 -1.43 -3.79 16.87
CA CYS A 72 -1.02 -3.14 15.61
C CYS A 72 -1.82 -1.87 15.26
N THR A 73 -2.83 -1.50 16.04
CA THR A 73 -3.72 -0.35 15.78
C THR A 73 -3.38 0.91 16.58
N ASP A 74 -2.32 0.89 17.39
CA ASP A 74 -1.86 2.10 18.08
C ASP A 74 -1.31 3.11 17.07
N GLY A 75 -2.02 4.23 16.89
CA GLY A 75 -1.68 5.32 15.97
C GLY A 75 -2.61 5.45 14.76
N ILE A 76 -2.59 6.62 14.13
CA ILE A 76 -3.44 6.93 12.97
C ILE A 76 -3.09 6.04 11.77
N GLU A 77 -1.81 5.68 11.61
CA GLU A 77 -1.34 4.78 10.56
C GLU A 77 -1.82 3.34 10.74
N GLY A 78 -2.02 2.88 11.99
CA GLY A 78 -2.56 1.58 12.31
C GLY A 78 -4.06 1.51 12.00
N GLN A 79 -4.78 2.58 12.31
CA GLN A 79 -6.20 2.75 11.93
C GLN A 79 -6.36 2.73 10.41
N TYR A 80 -5.56 3.52 9.68
CA TYR A 80 -5.58 3.48 8.22
C TYR A 80 -5.29 2.06 7.70
N ALA A 81 -4.24 1.39 8.15
CA ALA A 81 -3.89 0.06 7.67
C ALA A 81 -5.03 -0.97 7.91
N GLN A 82 -5.71 -0.88 9.05
CA GLN A 82 -6.88 -1.69 9.35
C GLN A 82 -8.06 -1.35 8.40
N GLU A 83 -8.36 -0.08 8.20
CA GLU A 83 -9.44 0.34 7.28
C GLU A 83 -9.16 -0.10 5.84
N PHE A 84 -7.91 0.06 5.38
CA PHE A 84 -7.45 -0.38 4.06
C PHE A 84 -7.69 -1.87 3.85
N THR A 85 -7.23 -2.70 4.79
CA THR A 85 -7.42 -4.16 4.70
C THR A 85 -8.88 -4.55 4.78
N GLN A 86 -9.67 -3.97 5.68
CA GLN A 86 -11.12 -4.23 5.77
C GLN A 86 -11.84 -3.86 4.47
N CYS A 87 -11.43 -2.76 3.83
CA CYS A 87 -11.96 -2.34 2.53
C CYS A 87 -11.63 -3.36 1.44
N ALA A 88 -10.39 -3.85 1.39
CA ALA A 88 -9.96 -4.90 0.45
C ALA A 88 -10.68 -6.24 0.69
N SER A 89 -10.82 -6.68 1.93
CA SER A 89 -11.59 -7.90 2.25
C SER A 89 -13.07 -7.76 1.86
N SER A 90 -13.64 -6.56 2.07
CA SER A 90 -15.03 -6.27 1.68
C SER A 90 -15.21 -6.22 0.17
N TRP A 91 -14.23 -5.68 -0.57
CA TRP A 91 -14.23 -5.69 -2.04
C TRP A 91 -14.33 -7.10 -2.59
N VAL A 92 -13.47 -8.03 -2.14
CA VAL A 92 -13.50 -9.43 -2.58
C VAL A 92 -14.87 -10.08 -2.34
N ARG A 93 -15.52 -9.77 -1.21
CA ARG A 93 -16.85 -10.29 -0.88
C ARG A 93 -17.95 -9.71 -1.79
N LEU A 94 -17.85 -8.42 -2.13
CA LEU A 94 -18.86 -7.72 -2.91
C LEU A 94 -18.69 -7.91 -4.42
N HIS A 95 -17.46 -8.15 -4.88
CA HIS A 95 -17.08 -8.18 -6.31
C HIS A 95 -16.33 -9.49 -6.59
N PRO A 96 -17.01 -10.65 -6.52
CA PRO A 96 -16.36 -11.95 -6.69
C PRO A 96 -15.79 -12.11 -8.10
N GLY A 97 -14.51 -12.48 -8.18
CA GLY A 97 -13.81 -12.70 -9.45
C GLY A 97 -13.00 -11.49 -9.95
N GLU A 98 -13.13 -10.33 -9.32
CA GLU A 98 -12.25 -9.19 -9.57
C GLU A 98 -10.87 -9.38 -8.90
N ASP A 99 -9.85 -8.81 -9.52
CA ASP A 99 -8.46 -8.91 -9.09
C ASP A 99 -7.94 -7.61 -8.45
N VAL A 100 -6.64 -7.59 -8.15
CA VAL A 100 -5.97 -6.44 -7.55
C VAL A 100 -6.00 -5.21 -8.44
N ASP A 101 -5.96 -5.37 -9.77
CA ASP A 101 -5.95 -4.24 -10.68
C ASP A 101 -7.33 -3.57 -10.71
N ALA A 102 -8.41 -4.36 -10.65
CA ALA A 102 -9.77 -3.87 -10.48
C ALA A 102 -9.95 -3.12 -9.14
N PHE A 103 -9.40 -3.65 -8.04
CA PHE A 103 -9.40 -2.94 -6.75
C PHE A 103 -8.62 -1.62 -6.83
N CYS A 104 -7.38 -1.62 -7.33
CA CYS A 104 -6.53 -0.43 -7.37
C CYS A 104 -7.04 0.71 -8.27
N THR A 105 -7.89 0.37 -9.25
CA THR A 105 -8.50 1.31 -10.20
C THR A 105 -9.97 1.61 -9.90
N GLY A 106 -10.60 0.85 -9.00
CA GLY A 106 -11.98 1.00 -8.59
C GLY A 106 -12.24 2.22 -7.71
N GLN A 107 -13.52 2.58 -7.59
CA GLN A 107 -13.98 3.63 -6.68
C GLN A 107 -14.51 3.02 -5.38
N HIS A 108 -13.81 3.25 -4.27
CA HIS A 108 -14.19 2.77 -2.95
C HIS A 108 -13.48 3.61 -1.86
N PRO A 109 -13.89 3.51 -0.58
CA PRO A 109 -13.32 4.32 0.51
C PRO A 109 -11.78 4.30 0.58
N ALA A 110 -11.15 3.12 0.47
CA ALA A 110 -9.70 3.01 0.43
C ALA A 110 -9.05 3.76 -0.75
N ALA A 111 -9.67 3.80 -1.94
CA ALA A 111 -9.12 4.56 -3.08
C ALA A 111 -9.09 6.08 -2.81
N PHE A 112 -10.11 6.60 -2.12
CA PHE A 112 -10.14 8.01 -1.70
C PHE A 112 -9.13 8.30 -0.60
N ALA A 113 -9.05 7.44 0.42
CA ALA A 113 -8.07 7.59 1.51
C ALA A 113 -6.62 7.51 1.00
N ALA A 114 -6.32 6.58 0.09
CA ALA A 114 -4.99 6.46 -0.52
C ALA A 114 -4.63 7.70 -1.33
N SER A 115 -5.61 8.28 -2.05
CA SER A 115 -5.40 9.53 -2.78
C SER A 115 -5.10 10.69 -1.83
N SER A 116 -5.81 10.78 -0.70
CA SER A 116 -5.54 11.81 0.31
C SER A 116 -4.13 11.67 0.87
N LEU A 117 -3.81 10.49 1.41
CA LEU A 117 -2.53 10.20 2.07
C LEU A 117 -1.32 10.30 1.14
N ALA A 118 -1.45 9.90 -0.11
CA ALA A 118 -0.33 9.88 -1.04
C ALA A 118 -0.01 11.26 -1.64
N PHE A 119 -1.00 12.15 -1.75
CA PHE A 119 -0.82 13.46 -2.38
C PHE A 119 -0.57 14.57 -1.36
N ASP A 120 -1.02 14.41 -0.11
CA ASP A 120 -0.70 15.34 0.96
C ASP A 120 0.75 15.16 1.43
N ARG A 121 1.51 16.27 1.48
CA ARG A 121 2.90 16.26 1.96
C ARG A 121 2.96 16.22 3.48
N ASP A 122 1.96 16.73 4.17
CA ASP A 122 1.91 16.73 5.63
C ASP A 122 1.68 15.30 6.16
N ASP A 123 1.04 14.46 5.34
CA ASP A 123 0.80 13.03 5.63
C ASP A 123 1.88 12.10 5.06
N LEU A 124 3.03 12.61 4.61
CA LEU A 124 4.07 11.77 3.99
C LEU A 124 4.57 10.66 4.92
N LEU A 125 4.75 10.95 6.21
CA LEU A 125 5.18 9.95 7.20
C LEU A 125 4.04 9.00 7.57
N VAL A 126 2.81 9.50 7.66
CA VAL A 126 1.63 8.68 7.96
C VAL A 126 1.38 7.69 6.82
N SER A 127 1.47 8.15 5.57
CA SER A 127 1.32 7.30 4.37
C SER A 127 2.42 6.25 4.28
N LEU A 128 3.68 6.60 4.55
CA LEU A 128 4.76 5.61 4.62
C LEU A 128 4.54 4.59 5.73
N ALA A 129 4.26 5.05 6.96
CA ALA A 129 4.05 4.15 8.09
C ALA A 129 2.87 3.21 7.87
N THR A 130 1.80 3.71 7.24
CA THR A 130 0.64 2.91 6.82
C THR A 130 1.07 1.83 5.81
N ALA A 131 1.82 2.21 4.77
CA ALA A 131 2.31 1.28 3.77
C ALA A 131 3.20 0.20 4.38
N LEU A 132 4.15 0.57 5.25
CA LEU A 132 5.05 -0.39 5.91
C LEU A 132 4.28 -1.38 6.80
N ARG A 133 3.26 -0.93 7.53
CA ARG A 133 2.39 -1.81 8.33
C ARG A 133 1.61 -2.78 7.46
N LEU A 134 1.02 -2.29 6.36
CA LEU A 134 0.32 -3.15 5.40
C LEU A 134 1.25 -4.20 4.79
N ILE A 135 2.45 -3.80 4.37
CA ILE A 135 3.44 -4.70 3.77
C ILE A 135 3.90 -5.74 4.80
N ALA A 136 4.27 -5.32 6.01
CA ALA A 136 4.66 -6.24 7.08
C ALA A 136 3.55 -7.28 7.34
N HIS A 137 2.30 -6.84 7.39
CA HIS A 137 1.14 -7.71 7.62
C HIS A 137 0.87 -8.67 6.46
N ALA A 138 1.09 -8.23 5.21
CA ALA A 138 1.00 -9.06 4.02
C ALA A 138 2.07 -10.15 3.94
N THR A 139 3.22 -9.95 4.60
CA THR A 139 4.37 -10.87 4.54
C THR A 139 4.59 -11.68 5.82
N SER A 140 3.73 -11.51 6.83
CA SER A 140 3.78 -12.21 8.11
C SER A 140 3.30 -13.66 8.02
#